data_AF-X1DAX4-F1
#
_entry.id   AF-X1DAX4-F1
#
_cell.length_a   1.000
_cell.length_b   1.000
_cell.length_c   1.000
_cell.angle_alpha   90.00
_cell.angle_beta   90.00
_cell.angle_gamma   90.00
#
_symmetry.space_group_name_H-M   'P 1'
#
loop_
_entity.id
_entity.type
_entity.pdbx_description
1 polymer ?
#
loop_
_entity_poly.entity_id
_entity_poly.type
_entity_poly.pdbx_seq_one_letter_code
_entity_poly.pdbx_strand_id
1 'polypeptide(L)' 'DFKGKIRWDTSKPGGQPQRRLDTSRAEREFGFKARMDFKEGLKRMIEWYKESRFKYGKDDS' A
#
# COMPACT_ATOMS: atom_id res chain seq x y z
N ASP A 1 -19.84 -0.79 0.22
CA ASP A 1 -19.47 -0.67 1.65
C ASP A 1 -18.83 -1.93 2.19
N PHE A 2 -17.75 -1.78 2.95
CA PHE A 2 -17.13 -2.88 3.69
C PHE A 2 -17.99 -3.24 4.92
N LYS A 3 -18.28 -4.53 5.11
CA LYS A 3 -19.14 -5.04 6.20
C LYS A 3 -18.35 -5.77 7.29
N GLY A 4 -17.03 -5.87 7.18
CA GLY A 4 -16.18 -6.50 8.20
C GLY A 4 -15.89 -5.58 9.39
N LYS A 5 -15.26 -6.14 10.43
CA LYS A 5 -14.85 -5.39 11.63
C LYS A 5 -13.38 -4.98 11.53
N ILE A 6 -13.09 -3.69 11.70
CA ILE A 6 -11.74 -3.18 11.90
C ILE A 6 -11.43 -3.33 13.39
N ARG A 7 -10.36 -4.04 13.75
CA ARG A 7 -9.89 -4.21 15.13
C ARG A 7 -8.54 -3.53 15.30
N TRP A 8 -8.46 -2.61 16.24
CA TRP A 8 -7.21 -1.97 16.64
C TRP A 8 -6.58 -2.79 17.76
N ASP A 9 -5.37 -3.26 17.56
CA ASP A 9 -4.60 -4.02 18.55
C ASP A 9 -3.62 -3.07 19.26
N THR A 10 -3.97 -2.68 20.49
CA THR A 10 -3.18 -1.74 21.32
C THR A 10 -2.00 -2.41 22.03
N SER A 11 -1.81 -3.72 21.89
CA SER A 11 -0.65 -4.42 22.46
C SER A 11 0.67 -4.08 21.73
N LYS A 12 0.56 -3.53 20.50
CA LYS A 12 1.70 -3.14 19.69
C LYS A 12 2.06 -1.66 19.93
N PRO A 13 3.35 -1.30 19.93
CA PRO A 13 3.75 0.09 20.09
C PRO A 13 3.14 0.96 18.98
N GLY A 14 2.68 2.15 19.35
CA GLY A 14 2.18 3.14 18.39
C GLY A 14 3.27 3.58 17.42
N GLY A 15 2.86 3.95 16.20
CA GLY A 15 3.74 4.57 15.22
C GLY A 15 3.86 6.08 15.40
N GLN A 16 4.68 6.72 14.58
CA GLN A 16 4.72 8.18 14.53
C GLN A 16 3.38 8.73 13.99
N PRO A 17 2.70 9.64 14.71
CA PRO A 17 1.33 10.05 14.36
C PRO A 17 1.17 10.63 12.95
N GLN A 18 2.22 11.25 12.42
CA GLN A 18 2.24 11.81 11.07
C GLN A 18 3.60 11.59 10.44
N ARG A 19 3.60 11.16 9.18
CA ARG A 19 4.79 11.05 8.35
C ARG A 19 4.49 11.65 6.99
N ARG A 20 5.10 12.80 6.71
CA ARG A 20 5.01 13.51 5.44
C ARG A 20 6.42 13.87 4.98
N LEU A 21 6.63 13.83 3.68
CA LEU A 21 7.88 14.22 3.03
C LEU A 21 7.57 15.38 2.10
N ASP A 22 8.44 16.39 2.09
CA ASP A 22 8.45 17.38 1.01
C ASP A 22 9.20 16.80 -0.21
N THR A 23 8.52 16.75 -1.36
CA THR A 23 9.06 16.24 -2.62
C THR A 23 9.55 17.36 -3.56
N SER A 24 9.49 18.63 -3.14
CA SER A 24 9.85 19.80 -3.96
C SER A 24 11.26 19.69 -4.57
N ARG A 25 12.23 19.22 -3.77
CA ARG A 25 13.61 19.00 -4.25
C ARG A 25 13.68 17.92 -5.32
N ALA A 26 12.98 16.80 -5.15
CA ALA A 26 12.97 15.72 -6.13
C ALA A 26 12.28 16.16 -7.44
N GLU A 27 11.23 16.98 -7.34
CA GLU A 27 10.60 17.60 -8.50
C GLU A 27 11.56 18.53 -9.25
N ARG A 28 12.28 19.41 -8.55
CA ARG A 28 13.20 20.36 -9.19
C ARG A 28 14.40 19.69 -9.85
N GLU A 29 15.03 18.74 -9.17
CA GLU A 29 16.28 18.13 -9.65
C GLU A 29 16.03 17.00 -10.65
N PHE A 30 14.88 16.32 -10.57
CA PHE A 30 14.62 15.10 -11.36
C PHE A 30 13.27 15.12 -12.11
N GLY A 31 12.48 16.19 -12.01
CA GLY A 31 11.13 16.23 -12.54
C GLY A 31 10.18 15.22 -11.88
N PHE A 32 10.55 14.69 -10.71
CA PHE A 32 9.81 13.61 -10.08
C PHE A 32 8.46 14.09 -9.56
N LYS A 33 7.39 13.44 -10.01
CA LYS A 33 6.03 13.56 -9.48
C LYS A 33 5.39 12.19 -9.37
N ALA A 34 4.73 11.91 -8.24
CA ALA A 34 3.89 10.74 -8.12
C ALA A 34 2.74 10.83 -9.13
N ARG A 35 2.66 9.87 -10.04
CA ARG A 35 1.61 9.82 -11.08
C ARG A 35 0.41 8.98 -10.70
N MET A 36 0.55 8.15 -9.67
CA MET A 36 -0.44 7.16 -9.25
C MET A 36 -1.17 7.66 -8.01
N ASP A 37 -2.50 7.72 -8.10
CA ASP A 37 -3.36 7.99 -6.94
C ASP A 37 -3.31 6.82 -5.94
N PHE A 38 -3.51 7.13 -4.66
CA PHE A 38 -3.49 6.14 -3.59
C PHE A 38 -4.50 5.00 -3.79
N LYS A 39 -5.76 5.31 -4.17
CA LYS A 39 -6.79 4.29 -4.34
C LYS A 39 -6.46 3.36 -5.51
N GLU A 40 -5.98 3.94 -6.60
CA GLU A 40 -5.61 3.16 -7.77
C GLU A 40 -4.39 2.27 -7.49
N GLY A 41 -3.35 2.80 -6.85
CA GLY A 41 -2.19 2.01 -6.45
C GLY A 41 -2.55 0.87 -5.48
N LEU A 42 -3.43 1.14 -4.51
CA LEU A 42 -3.91 0.13 -3.58
C LEU A 42 -4.68 -0.99 -4.30
N LYS A 43 -5.55 -0.64 -5.26
CA LYS A 43 -6.29 -1.62 -6.06
C LYS A 43 -5.35 -2.53 -6.85
N ARG A 44 -4.40 -1.94 -7.59
CA ARG A 44 -3.41 -2.68 -8.40
C ARG A 44 -2.56 -3.62 -7.54
N MET A 45 -2.16 -3.17 -6.35
CA MET A 45 -1.39 -3.99 -5.41
C MET A 45 -2.20 -5.20 -4.92
N ILE A 46 -3.48 -5.02 -4.57
CA ILE A 46 -4.36 -6.11 -4.14
C ILE A 46 -4.55 -7.14 -5.27
N GLU A 47 -4.74 -6.68 -6.49
CA GLU A 47 -4.87 -7.54 -7.68
C GLU A 47 -3.60 -8.37 -7.89
N TRP A 48 -2.44 -7.72 -7.93
CA TRP A 48 -1.14 -8.39 -8.03
C TRP A 48 -0.93 -9.42 -6.91
N TYR A 49 -1.26 -9.08 -5.67
CA TYR A 49 -1.08 -9.98 -4.53
C TYR A 49 -1.95 -11.24 -4.65
N LYS A 50 -3.21 -11.08 -5.09
CA LYS A 50 -4.11 -12.21 -5.34
C LYS A 50 -3.56 -13.12 -6.44
N GLU A 51 -3.20 -12.56 -7.58
CA GLU A 51 -2.65 -13.32 -8.71
C GLU A 51 -1.36 -14.07 -8.33
N SER A 52 -0.47 -13.42 -7.57
CA SER A 52 0.78 -14.03 -7.11
C SER A 52 0.53 -15.19 -6.13
N ARG A 53 -0.46 -15.06 -5.23
CA ARG A 53 -0.87 -16.17 -4.35
C ARG A 53 -1.49 -17.34 -5.10
N PHE A 54 -2.21 -17.08 -6.20
CA PHE A 54 -2.76 -18.15 -7.05
C PHE A 54 -1.70 -18.83 -7.94
N LYS A 55 -0.61 -18.13 -8.29
CA LYS A 55 0.49 -18.70 -9.09
C LYS A 55 1.40 -19.64 -8.32
N TYR A 56 1.58 -19.45 -7.01
CA TYR A 56 2.47 -20.29 -6.18
C TYR A 56 1.74 -21.25 -5.23
N GLY A 57 0.40 -21.27 -5.25
CA GLY A 57 -0.42 -22.16 -4.42
C GLY A 57 -1.04 -23.34 -5.18
N LYS A 58 -0.53 -23.67 -6.38
CA LYS A 58 -1.11 -24.68 -7.28
C LYS A 58 -0.11 -25.74 -7.76
N ASP A 59 0.91 -26.04 -6.94
CA ASP A 59 1.93 -27.05 -7.23
C ASP A 59 2.28 -27.90 -5.99
N ASP A 60 1.32 -28.06 -5.06
CA ASP A 60 1.43 -28.98 -3.91
C ASP A 60 0.15 -29.81 -3.76
N SER A 61 -0.25 -30.50 -4.83
CA SER A 61 -1.25 -31.59 -4.79
C SER A 61 -0.97 -32.63 -5.85
#